data_AF-A0A3Q0JJ73-F1
#
_entry.id   AF-A0A3Q0JJ73-F1
#
_cell.length_a   1.000
_cell.length_b   1.000
_cell.length_c   1.000
_cell.angle_alpha   90.00
_cell.angle_beta   90.00
_cell.angle_gamma   90.00
#
_symmetry.space_group_name_H-M   'P 1'
#
loop_
_entity.id
_entity.type
_entity.pdbx_description
1 polymer ?
#
loop_
_entity_poly.entity_id
_entity_poly.type
_entity_poly.pdbx_seq_one_letter_code
_entity_poly.pdbx_strand_id
1 'polypeptide(L)'
;MNMKTKQYHDDEHLLIICYSCSTHVPLNSSVNACLNCKQSFVYSFCTFEVLPLVEFQVKKSDGTPRSLGMEPREEWTQIEDNYEALQIQPLSDPFI
;
A
#
# COMPACT_ATOMS: atom_id res chain seq x y z
N MET A 1 -0.62 53.50 -8.69
CA MET A 1 -0.02 52.38 -7.94
C MET A 1 -0.23 51.11 -8.76
N ASN A 2 0.84 50.50 -9.29
CA ASN A 2 0.75 49.25 -10.05
C ASN A 2 1.16 48.12 -9.12
N MET A 3 0.18 47.43 -8.54
CA MET A 3 0.39 46.23 -7.73
C MET A 3 0.51 45.03 -8.67
N LYS A 4 1.73 44.54 -8.88
CA LYS A 4 1.97 43.27 -9.58
C LYS A 4 1.92 42.15 -8.56
N THR A 5 0.84 41.38 -8.57
CA THR A 5 0.73 40.15 -7.79
C THR A 5 1.59 39.09 -8.47
N LYS A 6 2.67 38.64 -7.82
CA LYS A 6 3.36 37.40 -8.23
C LYS A 6 2.34 36.28 -8.04
N GLN A 7 1.91 35.62 -9.12
CA GLN A 7 1.12 34.39 -8.98
C GLN A 7 1.94 33.42 -8.12
N TYR A 8 1.41 33.08 -6.96
CA TYR A 8 1.96 32.05 -6.12
C TYR A 8 1.61 30.72 -6.78
N HIS A 9 2.60 30.12 -7.44
CA HIS A 9 2.52 28.73 -7.86
C HIS A 9 2.97 27.91 -6.66
N ASP A 10 2.04 27.20 -6.03
CA ASP A 10 2.40 26.07 -5.20
C ASP A 10 3.02 25.02 -6.12
N ASP A 11 4.34 24.92 -6.10
CA ASP A 11 5.06 23.76 -6.65
C ASP A 11 4.87 22.58 -5.68
N GLU A 12 3.62 22.19 -5.43
CA GLU A 12 3.29 20.94 -4.74
C GLU A 12 3.55 19.78 -5.70
N HIS A 13 4.83 19.50 -5.93
CA HIS A 13 5.23 18.24 -6.52
C HIS A 13 4.76 17.14 -5.57
N LEU A 14 3.74 16.39 -5.97
CA LEU A 14 3.27 15.24 -5.21
C LEU A 14 4.43 14.23 -5.13
N LEU A 15 5.02 14.08 -3.94
CA LEU A 15 6.15 13.19 -3.69
C LEU A 15 5.68 11.93 -2.97
N ILE A 16 6.17 10.77 -3.41
CA ILE A 16 6.01 9.50 -2.71
C ILE A 16 7.31 9.05 -2.08
N ILE A 17 7.22 8.31 -0.98
CA ILE A 17 8.38 7.75 -0.29
C ILE A 17 8.62 6.32 -0.79
N CYS A 18 9.86 6.02 -1.15
CA CYS A 18 10.28 4.64 -1.38
C CYS A 18 10.67 3.99 -0.04
N TYR A 19 9.92 2.98 0.40
CA TYR A 19 10.16 2.30 1.68
C TYR A 19 11.49 1.52 1.75
N SER A 20 12.11 1.20 0.61
CA SER A 20 13.37 0.45 0.59
C SER A 20 14.61 1.34 0.75
N CYS A 21 14.55 2.57 0.24
CA CYS A 21 15.70 3.49 0.25
C CYS A 21 15.41 4.85 0.92
N SER A 22 14.20 5.03 1.47
CA SER A 22 13.72 6.25 2.13
C SER A 22 13.86 7.53 1.29
N THR A 23 13.93 7.39 -0.04
CA THR A 23 14.06 8.52 -0.96
C THR A 23 12.67 9.00 -1.39
N HIS A 24 12.48 10.32 -1.44
CA HIS A 24 11.30 10.94 -2.03
C HIS A 24 11.42 10.94 -3.56
N VAL A 25 10.40 10.42 -4.22
CA VAL A 25 10.33 10.32 -5.68
C VAL A 25 9.10 11.12 -6.17
N PRO A 26 9.25 11.95 -7.21
CA PRO A 26 8.11 12.61 -7.83
C PRO A 26 7.10 11.60 -8.40
N LEU A 27 5.81 11.78 -8.13
CA LEU A 27 4.73 10.92 -8.66
C LEU A 27 4.57 11.05 -10.18
N ASN A 28 5.09 12.11 -10.80
CA ASN A 28 5.04 12.33 -12.24
C ASN A 28 6.04 11.44 -13.03
N SER A 29 6.76 10.54 -12.35
CA SER A 29 7.63 9.60 -13.04
C SER A 29 6.79 8.70 -13.95
N SER A 30 7.15 8.61 -15.23
CA SER A 30 6.51 7.71 -16.20
C SER A 30 6.70 6.23 -15.87
N VAL A 31 7.45 5.92 -14.80
CA VAL A 31 7.82 4.59 -14.36
C VAL A 31 7.29 4.37 -12.95
N ASN A 32 6.55 3.28 -12.74
CA ASN A 32 6.07 2.83 -11.43
C ASN A 32 7.19 2.18 -10.61
N ALA A 33 8.35 2.82 -10.50
CA ALA A 33 9.48 2.34 -9.73
C ALA A 33 10.33 3.49 -9.19
N CYS A 34 11.04 3.23 -8.10
CA CYS A 34 11.95 4.19 -7.52
C CYS A 34 13.10 4.54 -8.49
N LEU A 35 13.38 5.82 -8.69
CA LEU A 35 14.50 6.26 -9.54
C LEU A 35 15.87 5.85 -8.97
N ASN A 36 16.00 5.72 -7.65
CA ASN A 36 17.23 5.37 -6.95
C ASN A 36 17.47 3.85 -6.89
N CYS A 37 16.60 3.10 -6.21
CA CYS A 37 16.79 1.65 -6.00
C CYS A 37 16.11 0.76 -7.05
N LYS A 38 15.37 1.34 -8.01
CA LYS A 38 14.62 0.62 -9.06
C LYS A 38 13.52 -0.32 -8.55
N GLN A 39 13.18 -0.27 -7.27
CA GLN A 39 12.08 -1.06 -6.73
C GLN A 39 10.74 -0.56 -7.26
N SER A 40 9.94 -1.48 -7.79
CA SER A 40 8.58 -1.20 -8.26
C SER A 40 7.67 -0.81 -7.10
N PHE A 41 6.79 0.15 -7.33
CA PHE A 41 5.78 0.57 -6.37
C PHE A 41 4.52 -0.28 -6.51
N VAL A 42 3.95 -0.67 -5.37
CA VAL A 42 2.60 -1.25 -5.30
C VAL A 42 1.73 -0.26 -4.54
N TYR A 43 0.58 0.07 -5.12
CA TYR A 43 -0.34 1.05 -4.57
C TYR A 43 -1.53 0.36 -3.90
N SER A 44 -1.98 0.94 -2.80
CA SER A 44 -3.25 0.59 -2.17
C SER A 44 -4.41 0.97 -3.09
N PHE A 45 -5.31 0.02 -3.35
CA PHE A 45 -6.49 0.29 -4.16
C PHE A 45 -7.46 1.30 -3.50
N CYS A 46 -7.50 1.34 -2.15
CA CYS A 46 -8.44 2.19 -1.42
C CYS A 46 -7.89 3.59 -1.13
N THR A 47 -6.60 3.69 -0.79
CA THR A 47 -5.98 4.95 -0.36
C THR A 47 -5.10 5.59 -1.42
N PHE A 48 -4.78 4.88 -2.50
CA PHE A 48 -3.86 5.31 -3.55
C PHE A 48 -2.43 5.64 -3.06
N GLU A 49 -2.08 5.20 -1.84
CA GLU A 49 -0.74 5.33 -1.28
C GLU A 49 0.15 4.15 -1.65
N VAL A 50 1.47 4.37 -1.67
CA VAL A 50 2.45 3.30 -1.85
C VAL A 50 2.46 2.40 -0.61
N LEU A 51 2.40 1.08 -0.81
CA LEU A 51 2.43 0.08 0.25
C LEU A 51 3.87 -0.31 0.63
N PRO A 52 4.21 -0.39 1.93
CA PRO A 52 5.47 -0.94 2.40
C PRO A 52 5.47 -2.46 2.25
N LEU A 53 6.07 -2.96 1.16
CA LEU A 53 6.23 -4.39 0.95
C LEU A 53 7.41 -4.92 1.76
N VAL A 54 7.19 -6.03 2.46
CA VAL A 54 8.23 -6.80 3.14
C VAL A 54 8.29 -8.19 2.54
N GLU A 55 9.50 -8.67 2.27
CA GLU A 55 9.72 -10.05 1.86
C GLU A 55 9.69 -10.95 3.09
N PHE A 56 8.89 -12.02 3.05
CA PHE A 56 8.84 -13.02 4.10
C PHE A 56 9.58 -14.28 3.66
N GLN A 57 10.49 -14.76 4.49
CA GLN A 57 11.06 -16.09 4.30
C GLN A 57 10.15 -17.13 4.96
N VAL A 58 9.52 -17.97 4.15
CA VAL A 58 8.85 -19.17 4.65
C VAL A 58 9.94 -20.12 5.11
N LYS A 59 10.15 -20.21 6.43
CA LYS A 59 11.02 -21.24 6.99
C LYS A 59 10.43 -22.60 6.62
N LYS A 60 11.23 -23.41 5.92
CA LYS A 60 10.91 -24.81 5.66
C LYS A 60 10.62 -25.46 7.01
N SER A 61 9.39 -25.93 7.21
CA SER A 61 9.06 -26.69 8.40
C SER A 61 10.00 -27.88 8.48
N ASP A 62 10.69 -28.00 9.60
CA ASP A 62 11.57 -29.10 9.93
C ASP A 62 10.74 -30.34 10.30
N GLY A 63 9.75 -30.71 9.48
CA GLY A 63 8.85 -31.85 9.70
C GLY A 63 8.10 -31.86 11.03
N THR A 64 8.29 -30.87 11.89
CA THR A 64 7.72 -30.81 13.22
C THR A 64 6.52 -29.88 13.18
N PRO A 65 5.30 -30.35 13.48
CA PRO A 65 4.10 -29.52 13.52
C PRO A 65 4.15 -28.64 14.78
N ARG A 66 5.04 -27.64 14.80
CA ARG A 66 5.01 -26.53 15.76
C ARG A 66 4.69 -25.25 15.01
N SER A 67 3.40 -25.08 14.78
CA SER A 67 2.66 -23.81 14.91
C SER A 67 3.43 -22.54 14.53
N LEU A 68 3.65 -22.31 13.23
CA LEU A 68 3.14 -21.07 12.66
C LEU A 68 1.64 -21.33 12.47
N GLY A 69 0.77 -20.51 13.06
CA GLY A 69 -0.68 -20.64 12.98
C GLY A 69 -1.23 -20.42 11.58
N MET A 70 -0.89 -21.30 10.65
CA MET A 70 -1.52 -21.49 9.36
C MET A 70 -2.10 -22.90 9.39
N GLU A 71 -3.31 -23.01 9.94
CA GLU A 71 -4.16 -24.16 9.65
C GLU A 71 -4.30 -24.23 8.12
N PRO A 72 -4.04 -25.39 7.48
CA PRO A 72 -4.30 -25.54 6.06
C PRO A 72 -5.81 -25.39 5.86
N ARG A 73 -6.25 -24.23 5.36
CA ARG A 73 -7.62 -24.06 4.90
C ARG A 73 -7.72 -24.79 3.55
N GLU A 74 -7.83 -26.12 3.61
CA GLU A 74 -8.20 -26.93 2.45
C GLU A 74 -9.70 -26.76 2.18
N GLU A 75 -10.10 -25.58 1.70
CA GLU A 75 -11.38 -25.42 0.99
C GLU A 75 -11.36 -24.09 0.22
N TRP A 76 -10.72 -24.12 -0.95
CA TRP A 76 -10.82 -23.06 -1.97
C TRP A 76 -11.70 -23.49 -3.16
N THR A 77 -12.50 -24.54 -3.00
CA THR A 77 -13.49 -24.92 -4.00
C THR A 77 -14.82 -24.27 -3.68
N GLN A 78 -15.24 -23.35 -4.56
CA GLN A 78 -16.47 -22.54 -4.54
C GLN A 78 -16.35 -21.18 -3.82
N ILE A 79 -15.45 -20.31 -4.32
CA ILE A 79 -15.72 -18.86 -4.35
C ILE A 79 -16.32 -18.52 -5.73
N GLU A 80 -17.41 -19.20 -6.09
CA GLU A 80 -18.25 -18.74 -7.19
C GLU A 80 -19.56 -18.33 -6.50
N ASP A 81 -19.88 -17.05 -6.63
CA ASP A 81 -21.19 -16.44 -6.35
C ASP A 81 -21.57 -16.05 -4.90
N ASN A 82 -20.62 -15.69 -4.03
CA ASN A 82 -20.94 -14.86 -2.86
C ASN A 82 -20.16 -13.54 -2.87
N TYR A 83 -20.71 -12.53 -3.56
CA TYR A 83 -20.31 -11.13 -3.48
C TYR A 83 -21.12 -10.37 -2.42
N GLU A 84 -21.55 -11.00 -1.32
CA GLU A 84 -22.03 -10.24 -0.18
C GLU A 84 -20.89 -9.36 0.30
N ALA A 85 -21.01 -8.08 -0.03
CA ALA A 85 -20.08 -7.04 0.31
C ALA A 85 -19.68 -7.21 1.77
N LEU A 86 -18.38 -7.27 2.04
CA LEU A 86 -17.84 -7.03 3.36
C LEU A 86 -18.36 -5.65 3.80
N GLN A 87 -19.49 -5.63 4.51
CA GLN A 87 -20.02 -4.47 5.19
C GLN A 87 -19.02 -4.20 6.31
N ILE A 88 -18.04 -3.34 6.03
CA ILE A 88 -17.16 -2.78 7.05
C ILE A 88 -18.09 -2.12 8.05
N GLN A 89 -18.22 -2.71 9.24
CA GLN A 89 -19.05 -2.12 10.29
C GLN A 89 -18.43 -0.75 10.62
N PRO A 90 -19.21 0.34 10.57
CA PRO A 90 -18.69 1.64 10.97
C PRO A 90 -18.21 1.52 12.42
N LEU A 91 -16.96 1.95 12.66
CA LEU A 91 -16.43 2.09 14.00
C LEU A 91 -17.38 3.04 14.74
N SER A 92 -18.11 2.54 15.74
CA SER A 92 -18.96 3.39 16.55
C SER A 92 -18.05 4.30 17.36
N ASP A 93 -18.04 5.59 17.01
CA ASP A 93 -17.32 6.60 17.75
C ASP A 93 -17.84 6.62 19.20
N PRO A 94 -16.99 6.43 20.23
CA PRO A 94 -17.44 6.45 21.63
C PRO A 94 -17.64 7.88 22.17
N PHE A 95 -17.75 8.89 21.30
CA PHE A 95 -17.83 10.31 21.67
C PHE A 95 -18.93 11.10 20.92
N ILE A 96 -20.09 10.48 20.71
CA ILE A 96 -21.37 11.21 20.62
C ILE A 96 -22.25 10.76 21.80
#